data_AF-V9D1L7-F1
#
_entry.id   AF-V9D1L7-F1
#
_cell.length_a   1.000
_cell.length_b   1.000
_cell.length_c   1.000
_cell.angle_alpha   90.00
_cell.angle_beta   90.00
_cell.angle_gamma   90.00
#
_symmetry.space_group_name_H-M   'P 1'
#
loop_
_entity.id
_entity.type
_entity.pdbx_description
1 polymer ?
#
loop_
_entity_poly.entity_id
_entity_poly.type
_entity_poly.pdbx_seq_one_letter_code
_entity_poly.pdbx_strand_id
1 'polypeptide(L)'
;MEPRHSPGFMKYATTLSLTVSGPLMAVISEAILYDSIQEAFLSNRLTWFGVQYVCDARNWTQHQIMSLPSSAETSTLTLHTPQAVVFDAVRYALIVYSLIAILPLPLCSVPFPELADRLEPAISQTLQYGAEATSTTLLLWISSMAALAAIGTPKRASLVAFAARLCRNLRIDSWESMQTILQDYLWSGDISDFDGMYLFLEVQKHMFEQDGGTGDVLEYEMA
;
A
#
# COMPACT_ATOMS: atom_id res chain seq x y z
N MET A 1 16.94 19.62 1.73
CA MET A 1 16.12 18.40 1.81
C MET A 1 15.28 18.40 0.55
N GLU A 2 15.46 17.42 -0.32
CA GLU A 2 14.61 17.33 -1.51
C GLU A 2 13.17 17.10 -1.04
N PRO A 3 12.17 17.75 -1.66
CA PRO A 3 10.79 17.52 -1.29
C PRO A 3 10.47 16.05 -1.58
N ARG A 4 9.94 15.33 -0.58
CA ARG A 4 9.36 14.01 -0.84
C ARG A 4 8.19 14.20 -1.81
N HIS A 5 8.15 13.34 -2.82
CA HIS A 5 7.09 13.33 -3.82
C HIS A 5 6.53 11.92 -3.93
N SER A 6 5.28 11.80 -4.34
CA SER A 6 4.67 10.52 -4.68
C SER A 6 4.31 10.51 -6.17
N PRO A 7 5.31 10.34 -7.07
CA PRO A 7 5.08 10.36 -8.51
C PRO A 7 4.14 9.24 -8.97
N GLY A 8 4.11 8.12 -8.26
CA GLY A 8 3.15 7.05 -8.46
C GLY A 8 1.71 7.52 -8.25
N PHE A 9 1.41 8.19 -7.13
CA PHE A 9 0.08 8.75 -6.89
C PHE A 9 -0.26 9.91 -7.83
N MET A 10 0.70 10.76 -8.18
CA MET A 10 0.48 11.80 -9.19
C MET A 10 0.06 11.21 -10.53
N LYS A 11 0.74 10.14 -10.99
CA LYS A 11 0.38 9.42 -12.22
C LYS A 11 -1.00 8.77 -12.10
N TYR A 12 -1.29 8.10 -10.98
CA TYR A 12 -2.59 7.50 -10.73
C TYR A 12 -3.72 8.54 -10.73
N ALA A 13 -3.50 9.71 -10.13
CA ALA A 13 -4.48 10.78 -10.08
C ALA A 13 -4.89 11.31 -11.47
N THR A 14 -4.05 11.17 -12.50
CA THR A 14 -4.39 11.53 -13.89
C THR A 14 -5.39 10.57 -14.54
N THR A 15 -5.55 9.35 -14.01
CA THR A 15 -6.51 8.37 -14.55
C THR A 15 -7.91 8.53 -13.95
N LEU A 16 -8.05 9.35 -12.92
CA LEU A 16 -9.29 9.61 -12.20
C LEU A 16 -9.99 10.88 -12.69
N SER A 17 -11.29 10.99 -12.43
CA SER A 17 -12.02 12.24 -12.64
C SER A 17 -11.51 13.33 -11.68
N LEU A 18 -11.59 14.60 -12.11
CA LEU A 18 -11.10 15.74 -11.33
C LEU A 18 -11.77 15.84 -9.94
N THR A 19 -13.03 15.40 -9.84
CA THR A 19 -13.83 15.35 -8.61
C THR A 19 -13.24 14.42 -7.53
N VAL A 20 -12.53 13.37 -7.94
CA VAL A 20 -11.93 12.37 -7.04
C VAL A 20 -10.43 12.60 -6.89
N SER A 21 -9.79 12.92 -8.02
CA SER A 21 -8.35 13.20 -8.11
C SER A 21 -7.93 14.35 -7.18
N GLY A 22 -8.70 15.43 -7.12
CA GLY A 22 -8.41 16.58 -6.26
C GLY A 22 -8.34 16.24 -4.76
N PRO A 23 -9.43 15.70 -4.17
CA PRO A 23 -9.42 15.26 -2.77
C PRO A 23 -8.31 14.25 -2.48
N LEU A 24 -8.13 13.24 -3.34
CA LEU A 24 -7.05 12.25 -3.16
C LEU A 24 -5.69 12.93 -3.08
N MET A 25 -5.35 13.79 -4.05
CA MET A 25 -4.07 14.48 -4.08
C MET A 25 -3.85 15.42 -2.90
N ALA A 26 -4.91 16.05 -2.37
CA ALA A 26 -4.82 16.84 -1.15
C ALA A 26 -4.41 15.96 0.04
N VAL A 27 -5.02 14.78 0.18
CA VAL A 27 -4.67 13.82 1.24
C VAL A 27 -3.23 13.32 1.09
N ILE A 28 -2.80 12.96 -0.12
CA ILE A 28 -1.41 12.53 -0.37
C ILE A 28 -0.42 13.64 -0.04
N SER A 29 -0.72 14.88 -0.41
CA SER A 29 0.13 16.04 -0.11
C SER A 29 0.26 16.27 1.40
N GLU A 30 -0.84 16.13 2.14
CA GLU A 30 -0.84 16.23 3.60
C GLU A 30 -0.01 15.11 4.24
N ALA A 31 -0.13 13.87 3.75
CA ALA A 31 0.66 12.75 4.25
C ALA A 31 2.18 12.94 4.03
N ILE A 32 2.58 13.49 2.88
CA ILE A 32 3.98 13.85 2.57
C ILE A 32 4.47 14.96 3.51
N LEU A 33 3.63 15.96 3.76
CA LEU A 33 3.95 17.05 4.67
C LEU A 33 4.16 16.53 6.09
N TYR A 34 3.27 15.66 6.58
CA TYR A 34 3.39 15.05 7.89
C TYR A 34 4.66 14.22 8.04
N ASP A 35 5.02 13.41 7.05
CA ASP A 35 6.27 12.63 7.06
C ASP A 35 7.50 13.56 7.21
N SER A 36 7.49 14.71 6.53
CA SER A 36 8.53 15.73 6.66
C SER A 36 8.56 16.38 8.07
N ILE A 37 7.39 16.63 8.65
CA ILE A 37 7.25 17.14 10.03
C ILE A 37 7.78 16.12 11.03
N GLN A 38 7.43 14.83 10.85
CA GLN A 38 7.89 13.74 11.69
C GLN A 38 9.41 13.58 11.62
N GLU A 39 10.02 13.62 10.43
CA GLU A 39 11.48 13.56 10.29
C GLU A 39 12.16 14.77 10.97
N ALA A 40 11.59 15.97 10.82
CA ALA A 40 12.10 17.16 11.50
C ALA A 40 12.02 17.03 13.03
N PHE A 41 10.94 16.44 13.54
CA PHE A 41 10.76 16.15 14.95
C PHE A 41 11.79 15.14 15.47
N LEU A 42 11.94 13.99 14.79
CA LEU A 42 12.89 12.93 15.16
C LEU A 42 14.34 13.41 15.10
N SER A 43 14.66 14.32 14.18
CA SER A 43 15.97 14.97 14.06
C SER A 43 16.22 16.09 15.09
N ASN A 44 15.31 16.31 16.04
CA ASN A 44 15.35 17.37 17.05
C ASN A 44 15.47 18.79 16.45
N ARG A 45 14.92 19.01 15.25
CA ARG A 45 14.96 20.30 14.53
C ARG A 45 13.79 21.22 14.88
N LEU A 46 12.79 20.75 15.63
CA LEU A 46 11.61 21.53 16.05
C LEU A 46 11.80 22.03 17.50
N THR A 47 11.90 23.34 17.71
CA THR A 47 12.47 23.87 18.97
C THR A 47 11.51 24.41 20.04
N TRP A 48 10.21 24.65 19.81
CA TRP A 48 9.34 25.18 20.90
C TRP A 48 7.86 24.74 20.91
N PHE A 49 7.27 24.35 19.77
CA PHE A 49 5.89 23.82 19.68
C PHE A 49 5.82 22.40 19.12
N GLY A 50 6.98 21.70 19.09
CA GLY A 50 7.19 20.51 18.26
C GLY A 50 6.15 19.41 18.48
N VAL A 51 5.93 18.98 19.72
CA VAL A 51 5.05 17.83 19.99
C VAL A 51 3.59 18.14 19.69
N GLN A 52 3.06 19.30 20.12
CA GLN A 52 1.66 19.63 19.89
C GLN A 52 1.39 19.82 18.39
N TYR A 53 2.28 20.51 17.69
CA TYR A 53 2.18 20.69 16.24
C TYR A 53 2.25 19.35 15.49
N VAL A 54 3.16 18.45 15.88
CA VAL A 54 3.25 17.09 15.32
C VAL A 54 1.95 16.31 15.57
N CYS A 55 1.40 16.37 16.78
CA CYS A 55 0.13 15.72 17.11
C CYS A 55 -1.05 16.28 16.30
N ASP A 56 -1.14 17.59 16.14
CA ASP A 56 -2.20 18.23 15.36
C ASP A 56 -2.08 17.87 13.87
N ALA A 57 -0.87 17.93 13.31
CA ALA A 57 -0.59 17.53 11.93
C ALA A 57 -0.91 16.04 11.70
N ARG A 58 -0.52 15.17 12.64
CA ARG A 58 -0.85 13.74 12.60
C ARG A 58 -2.36 13.50 12.59
N ASN A 59 -3.08 14.10 13.53
CA ASN A 59 -4.51 13.93 13.68
C ASN A 59 -5.26 14.46 12.45
N TRP A 60 -4.82 15.61 11.92
CA TRP A 60 -5.36 16.18 10.70
C TRP A 60 -5.12 15.26 9.49
N THR A 61 -3.89 14.78 9.29
CA THR A 61 -3.55 13.86 8.20
C THR A 61 -4.39 12.58 8.27
N GLN A 62 -4.50 11.99 9.46
CA GLN A 62 -5.30 10.79 9.65
C GLN A 62 -6.78 11.06 9.38
N HIS A 63 -7.33 12.17 9.87
CA HIS A 63 -8.71 12.57 9.57
C HIS A 63 -8.92 12.67 8.06
N GLN A 64 -8.03 13.35 7.33
CA GLN A 64 -8.12 13.49 5.87
C GLN A 64 -8.14 12.12 5.17
N ILE A 65 -7.26 11.19 5.55
CA ILE A 65 -7.25 9.82 5.00
C ILE A 65 -8.57 9.09 5.27
N MET A 66 -9.07 9.15 6.51
CA MET A 66 -10.30 8.46 6.92
C MET A 66 -11.56 9.08 6.31
N SER A 67 -11.52 10.38 5.99
CA SER A 67 -12.62 11.13 5.37
C SER A 67 -12.62 11.06 3.84
N LEU A 68 -11.69 10.34 3.21
CA LEU A 68 -11.77 10.09 1.78
C LEU A 68 -13.09 9.38 1.45
N PRO A 69 -13.89 9.90 0.50
CA PRO A 69 -15.16 9.28 0.15
C PRO A 69 -14.90 7.89 -0.45
N SER A 70 -15.82 6.96 -0.21
CA SER A 70 -15.83 5.68 -0.93
C SER A 70 -16.30 5.86 -2.37
N SER A 71 -16.06 4.86 -3.22
CA SER A 71 -16.61 4.87 -4.58
C SER A 71 -18.14 4.96 -4.59
N ALA A 72 -18.81 4.32 -3.63
CA ALA A 72 -20.27 4.32 -3.48
C ALA A 72 -20.85 5.71 -3.14
N GLU A 73 -20.09 6.52 -2.40
CA GLU A 73 -20.48 7.90 -2.04
C GLU A 73 -20.16 8.91 -3.16
N THR A 74 -19.37 8.49 -4.15
CA THR A 74 -18.92 9.35 -5.24
C THR A 74 -19.78 9.12 -6.47
N SER A 75 -20.69 10.05 -6.77
CA SER A 75 -21.60 9.93 -7.92
C SER A 75 -20.91 9.80 -9.30
N THR A 76 -19.62 10.15 -9.39
CA THR A 76 -18.82 10.05 -10.63
C THR A 76 -18.12 8.71 -10.80
N LEU A 77 -18.00 7.88 -9.76
CA LEU A 77 -17.46 6.52 -9.83
C LEU A 77 -18.63 5.55 -9.72
N THR A 78 -19.13 5.04 -10.83
CA THR A 78 -20.19 4.02 -10.79
C THR A 78 -19.63 2.72 -10.20
N LEU A 79 -20.42 2.07 -9.34
CA LEU A 79 -20.10 0.87 -8.53
C LEU A 79 -19.58 -0.36 -9.30
N HIS A 80 -19.51 -0.28 -10.64
CA HIS A 80 -19.10 -1.37 -11.54
C HIS A 80 -18.00 -0.98 -12.53
N THR A 81 -17.41 0.21 -12.40
CA THR A 81 -16.25 0.59 -13.23
C THR A 81 -14.97 0.01 -12.59
N PRO A 82 -14.04 -0.60 -13.36
CA PRO A 82 -12.76 -1.08 -12.84
C PRO A 82 -12.00 -0.03 -11.99
N GLN A 83 -12.11 1.25 -12.37
CA GLN A 83 -11.52 2.37 -11.63
C GLN A 83 -12.10 2.54 -10.20
N ALA A 84 -13.38 2.24 -9.99
CA ALA A 84 -14.02 2.34 -8.68
C ALA A 84 -13.46 1.30 -7.70
N VAL A 85 -13.27 0.06 -8.17
CA VAL A 85 -12.66 -1.03 -7.40
C VAL A 85 -11.23 -0.68 -6.99
N VAL A 86 -10.45 -0.15 -7.94
CA VAL A 86 -9.07 0.29 -7.70
C VAL A 86 -9.03 1.42 -6.68
N PHE A 87 -9.93 2.39 -6.83
CA PHE A 87 -9.99 3.54 -5.91
C PHE A 87 -10.32 3.10 -4.48
N ASP A 88 -11.29 2.20 -4.30
CA ASP A 88 -11.59 1.66 -2.96
C ASP A 88 -10.41 0.86 -2.41
N ALA A 89 -9.70 0.08 -3.23
CA ALA A 89 -8.50 -0.64 -2.81
C ALA A 89 -7.38 0.33 -2.37
N VAL A 90 -7.16 1.41 -3.12
CA VAL A 90 -6.24 2.50 -2.73
C VAL A 90 -6.66 3.13 -1.41
N ARG A 91 -7.94 3.42 -1.24
CA ARG A 91 -8.48 4.03 -0.01
C ARG A 91 -8.25 3.12 1.21
N TYR A 92 -8.54 1.82 1.11
CA TYR A 92 -8.26 0.88 2.19
C TYR A 92 -6.76 0.72 2.47
N ALA A 93 -5.93 0.69 1.44
CA ALA A 93 -4.48 0.63 1.60
C ALA A 93 -3.91 1.90 2.24
N LEU A 94 -4.47 3.09 1.95
CA LEU A 94 -4.12 4.35 2.62
C LEU A 94 -4.51 4.32 4.10
N ILE A 95 -5.65 3.73 4.44
CA ILE A 95 -6.06 3.52 5.83
C ILE A 95 -5.03 2.64 6.55
N VAL A 96 -4.62 1.52 5.93
CA VAL A 96 -3.55 0.65 6.48
C VAL A 96 -2.25 1.43 6.66
N TYR A 97 -1.80 2.16 5.64
CA TYR A 97 -0.61 3.02 5.71
C TYR A 97 -0.72 4.00 6.89
N SER A 98 -1.87 4.65 7.08
CA SER A 98 -2.06 5.59 8.17
C SER A 98 -1.93 4.95 9.56
N LEU A 99 -2.36 3.70 9.70
CA LEU A 99 -2.33 2.95 10.96
C LEU A 99 -0.96 2.34 11.26
N ILE A 100 -0.07 2.29 10.26
CA ILE A 100 1.33 1.84 10.39
C ILE A 100 2.25 3.04 10.58
N ALA A 101 2.16 4.05 9.70
CA ALA A 101 3.15 5.11 9.57
C ALA A 101 2.76 6.45 10.20
N ILE A 102 1.45 6.78 10.27
CA ILE A 102 1.00 8.10 10.73
C ILE A 102 0.59 8.06 12.19
N LEU A 103 -0.37 7.21 12.53
CA LEU A 103 -0.80 6.93 13.91
C LEU A 103 -0.67 5.43 14.18
N PRO A 104 0.52 4.96 14.57
CA PRO A 104 0.69 3.58 15.02
C PRO A 104 -0.15 3.38 16.29
N LEU A 105 -1.19 2.58 16.16
CA LEU A 105 -2.05 2.18 17.26
C LEU A 105 -1.60 0.81 17.79
N PRO A 106 -1.89 0.47 19.07
CA PRO A 106 -1.64 -0.87 19.59
C PRO A 106 -2.33 -1.93 18.73
N LEU A 107 -1.62 -3.01 18.38
CA LEU A 107 -2.09 -4.04 17.44
C LEU A 107 -3.48 -4.60 17.78
N CYS A 108 -3.82 -4.72 19.07
CA CYS A 108 -5.13 -5.20 19.52
C CYS A 108 -6.30 -4.24 19.26
N SER A 109 -6.01 -2.99 18.91
CA SER A 109 -7.00 -1.93 18.67
C SER A 109 -7.15 -1.58 17.18
N VAL A 110 -6.31 -2.15 16.32
CA VAL A 110 -6.32 -1.87 14.88
C VAL A 110 -7.17 -2.90 14.15
N PRO A 111 -8.11 -2.48 13.28
CA PRO A 111 -8.93 -3.40 12.49
C PRO A 111 -8.16 -3.96 11.27
N PHE A 112 -6.92 -4.41 11.51
CA PHE A 112 -6.05 -4.96 10.47
C PHE A 112 -6.65 -6.21 9.80
N PRO A 113 -7.23 -7.18 10.53
CA PRO A 113 -7.90 -8.33 9.92
C PRO A 113 -9.06 -7.94 8.99
N GLU A 114 -9.90 -7.00 9.42
CA GLU A 114 -11.05 -6.52 8.64
C GLU A 114 -10.60 -5.75 7.38
N LEU A 115 -9.50 -4.99 7.48
CA LEU A 115 -8.91 -4.32 6.33
C LEU A 115 -8.33 -5.34 5.34
N ALA A 116 -7.65 -6.39 5.82
CA ALA A 116 -7.15 -7.47 4.98
C ALA A 116 -8.28 -8.23 4.26
N ASP A 117 -9.37 -8.52 4.98
CA ASP A 117 -10.56 -9.19 4.42
C ASP A 117 -11.26 -8.37 3.33
N ARG A 118 -11.18 -7.02 3.40
CA ARG A 118 -11.68 -6.13 2.35
C ARG A 118 -10.72 -5.99 1.18
N LEU A 119 -9.41 -5.94 1.46
CA LEU A 119 -8.38 -5.73 0.44
C LEU A 119 -8.15 -6.96 -0.43
N GLU A 120 -8.19 -8.18 0.12
CA GLU A 120 -7.99 -9.41 -0.67
C GLU A 120 -8.93 -9.51 -1.87
N PRO A 121 -10.28 -9.45 -1.72
CA PRO A 121 -11.18 -9.54 -2.86
C PRO A 121 -11.03 -8.34 -3.81
N ALA A 122 -10.75 -7.13 -3.30
CA ALA A 122 -10.55 -5.95 -4.14
C ALA A 122 -9.33 -6.11 -5.05
N ILE A 123 -8.20 -6.57 -4.50
CA ILE A 123 -6.96 -6.87 -5.25
C ILE A 123 -7.22 -7.98 -6.28
N SER A 124 -7.89 -9.06 -5.87
CA SER A 124 -8.24 -10.17 -6.76
C SER A 124 -9.09 -9.70 -7.95
N GLN A 125 -10.10 -8.87 -7.70
CA GLN A 125 -10.94 -8.27 -8.75
C GLN A 125 -10.14 -7.34 -9.65
N THR A 126 -9.29 -6.46 -9.11
CA THR A 126 -8.46 -5.57 -9.94
C THR A 126 -7.53 -6.37 -10.85
N LEU A 127 -6.96 -7.47 -10.36
CA LEU A 127 -6.10 -8.34 -11.16
C LEU A 127 -6.86 -9.10 -12.25
N GLN A 128 -8.16 -9.38 -12.06
CA GLN A 128 -9.01 -10.04 -13.05
C GLN A 128 -9.57 -9.07 -14.10
N TYR A 129 -9.99 -7.87 -13.70
CA TYR A 129 -10.75 -6.94 -14.54
C TYR A 129 -9.98 -5.70 -15.02
N GLY A 130 -8.78 -5.44 -14.49
CA GLY A 130 -8.23 -4.07 -14.45
C GLY A 130 -6.75 -3.88 -14.78
N ALA A 131 -6.13 -4.78 -15.56
CA ALA A 131 -4.73 -4.61 -15.97
C ALA A 131 -4.49 -3.34 -16.81
N GLU A 132 -5.50 -2.86 -17.56
CA GLU A 132 -5.41 -1.58 -18.30
C GLU A 132 -5.71 -0.35 -17.44
N ALA A 133 -6.48 -0.51 -16.36
CA ALA A 133 -6.95 0.60 -15.50
C ALA A 133 -5.99 0.93 -14.35
N THR A 134 -5.04 0.04 -14.03
CA THR A 134 -4.19 0.14 -12.84
C THR A 134 -2.75 -0.18 -13.15
N SER A 135 -1.83 0.68 -12.72
CA SER A 135 -0.41 0.38 -12.81
C SER A 135 -0.07 -0.83 -11.94
N THR A 136 0.69 -1.79 -12.47
CA THR A 136 1.20 -2.94 -11.71
C THR A 136 2.00 -2.51 -10.47
N THR A 137 2.68 -1.37 -10.54
CA THR A 137 3.40 -0.75 -9.42
C THR A 137 2.46 -0.29 -8.30
N LEU A 138 1.30 0.31 -8.63
CA LEU A 138 0.29 0.69 -7.65
C LEU A 138 -0.32 -0.57 -7.00
N LEU A 139 -0.61 -1.59 -7.79
CA LEU A 139 -1.10 -2.88 -7.26
C LEU A 139 -0.10 -3.53 -6.31
N LEU A 140 1.20 -3.41 -6.58
CA LEU A 140 2.22 -3.92 -5.67
C LEU A 140 2.19 -3.18 -4.34
N TRP A 141 2.06 -1.85 -4.38
CA TRP A 141 1.93 -1.05 -3.15
C TRP A 141 0.66 -1.43 -2.36
N ILE A 142 -0.50 -1.52 -3.01
CA ILE A 142 -1.77 -1.95 -2.38
C ILE A 142 -1.62 -3.35 -1.77
N SER A 143 -1.03 -4.29 -2.52
CA SER A 143 -0.84 -5.68 -2.06
C SER A 143 0.12 -5.75 -0.88
N SER A 144 1.12 -4.87 -0.84
CA SER A 144 2.06 -4.77 0.27
C SER A 144 1.36 -4.29 1.54
N MET A 145 0.57 -3.22 1.44
CA MET A 145 -0.27 -2.75 2.56
C MET A 145 -1.21 -3.85 3.05
N ALA A 146 -1.91 -4.53 2.13
CA ALA A 146 -2.82 -5.61 2.48
C ALA A 146 -2.09 -6.76 3.21
N ALA A 147 -0.92 -7.18 2.70
CA ALA A 147 -0.14 -8.23 3.33
C ALA A 147 0.32 -7.81 4.74
N LEU A 148 0.78 -6.57 4.93
CA LEU A 148 1.13 -6.02 6.24
C LEU A 148 -0.07 -6.01 7.20
N ALA A 149 -1.26 -5.64 6.74
CA ALA A 149 -2.49 -5.73 7.53
C ALA A 149 -2.91 -7.18 7.85
N ALA A 150 -2.42 -8.17 7.12
CA ALA A 150 -2.79 -9.57 7.31
C ALA A 150 -1.86 -10.35 8.24
N ILE A 151 -0.92 -9.70 8.95
CA ILE A 151 -0.05 -10.38 9.91
C ILE A 151 -0.90 -11.12 10.95
N GLY A 152 -0.62 -12.42 11.14
CA GLY A 152 -1.36 -13.26 12.08
C GLY A 152 -2.75 -13.69 11.61
N THR A 153 -3.14 -13.39 10.37
CA THR A 153 -4.43 -13.81 9.79
C THR A 153 -4.25 -14.91 8.74
N PRO A 154 -5.28 -15.74 8.48
CA PRO A 154 -5.24 -16.74 7.41
C PRO A 154 -5.05 -16.13 6.00
N LYS A 155 -5.34 -14.83 5.82
CA LYS A 155 -5.25 -14.13 4.53
C LYS A 155 -3.82 -13.76 4.14
N ARG A 156 -2.86 -13.82 5.08
CA ARG A 156 -1.45 -13.48 4.80
C ARG A 156 -0.91 -14.23 3.57
N ALA A 157 -1.18 -15.53 3.48
CA ALA A 157 -0.66 -16.38 2.41
C ALA A 157 -1.17 -15.95 1.02
N SER A 158 -2.47 -15.65 0.87
CA SER A 158 -3.03 -15.21 -0.42
C SER A 158 -2.53 -13.82 -0.82
N LEU A 159 -2.39 -12.91 0.14
CA LEU A 159 -1.90 -11.56 -0.09
C LEU A 159 -0.40 -11.52 -0.44
N VAL A 160 0.42 -12.34 0.23
CA VAL A 160 1.83 -12.56 -0.13
C VAL A 160 1.94 -13.15 -1.54
N ALA A 161 1.07 -14.10 -1.90
CA ALA A 161 1.05 -14.66 -3.26
C ALA A 161 0.73 -13.62 -4.33
N PHE A 162 -0.19 -12.67 -4.06
CA PHE A 162 -0.45 -11.55 -4.96
C PHE A 162 0.79 -10.65 -5.13
N ALA A 163 1.44 -10.27 -4.02
CA ALA A 163 2.66 -9.48 -4.06
C ALA A 163 3.78 -10.20 -4.82
N ALA A 164 3.97 -11.50 -4.59
CA ALA A 164 4.95 -12.31 -5.31
C ALA A 164 4.70 -12.36 -6.81
N ARG A 165 3.44 -12.54 -7.24
CA ARG A 165 3.08 -12.47 -8.67
C ARG A 165 3.40 -11.11 -9.27
N LEU A 166 3.12 -10.02 -8.55
CA LEU A 166 3.41 -8.66 -9.00
C LEU A 166 4.91 -8.39 -9.09
N CYS A 167 5.70 -8.86 -8.12
CA CYS A 167 7.16 -8.78 -8.15
C CYS A 167 7.74 -9.51 -9.36
N ARG A 168 7.26 -10.72 -9.68
CA ARG A 168 7.66 -11.44 -10.91
C ARG A 168 7.35 -10.65 -12.17
N ASN A 169 6.14 -10.10 -12.28
CA ASN A 169 5.72 -9.31 -13.43
C ASN A 169 6.58 -8.05 -13.62
N LEU A 170 7.00 -7.43 -12.52
CA LEU A 170 7.87 -6.25 -12.50
C LEU A 170 9.37 -6.61 -12.52
N ARG A 171 9.73 -7.89 -12.52
CA ARG A 171 11.10 -8.42 -12.45
C ARG A 171 11.89 -7.87 -11.26
N ILE A 172 11.23 -7.80 -10.10
CA ILE A 172 11.84 -7.36 -8.85
C ILE A 172 12.56 -8.55 -8.22
N ASP A 173 13.88 -8.42 -8.08
CA ASP A 173 14.77 -9.43 -7.51
C ASP A 173 15.38 -9.02 -6.16
N SER A 174 15.24 -7.75 -5.78
CA SER A 174 15.92 -7.10 -4.65
C SER A 174 14.95 -6.24 -3.84
N TRP A 175 15.25 -6.09 -2.55
CA TRP A 175 14.46 -5.26 -1.63
C TRP A 175 14.48 -3.81 -2.10
N GLU A 176 15.63 -3.31 -2.53
CA GLU A 176 15.85 -1.94 -2.97
C GLU A 176 14.96 -1.60 -4.19
N SER A 177 14.80 -2.55 -5.11
CA SER A 177 13.91 -2.41 -6.27
C SER A 177 12.43 -2.36 -5.85
N MET A 178 12.02 -3.21 -4.90
CA MET A 178 10.68 -3.16 -4.34
C MET A 178 10.43 -1.84 -3.60
N GLN A 179 11.36 -1.45 -2.73
CA GLN A 179 11.29 -0.24 -1.91
C GLN A 179 11.18 1.01 -2.78
N THR A 180 11.94 1.10 -3.88
CA THR A 180 11.85 2.22 -4.84
C THR A 180 10.42 2.38 -5.36
N ILE A 181 9.76 1.27 -5.70
CA ILE A 181 8.36 1.29 -6.15
C ILE A 181 7.42 1.67 -5.02
N LEU A 182 7.65 1.19 -3.80
CA LEU A 182 6.79 1.54 -2.66
C LEU A 182 6.88 3.04 -2.32
N GLN A 183 8.08 3.63 -2.43
CA GLN A 183 8.33 5.06 -2.21
C GLN A 183 7.62 5.94 -3.24
N ASP A 184 7.36 5.45 -4.46
CA ASP A 184 6.53 6.17 -5.43
C ASP A 184 5.08 6.37 -4.94
N TYR A 185 4.60 5.60 -3.96
CA TYR A 185 3.21 5.54 -3.49
C TYR A 185 3.06 5.72 -1.96
N LEU A 186 3.74 6.67 -1.33
CA LEU A 186 3.74 6.83 0.15
C LEU A 186 4.31 5.61 0.88
N TRP A 187 5.61 5.69 1.16
CA TRP A 187 6.32 4.75 2.01
C TRP A 187 7.34 5.51 2.84
N SER A 188 7.27 5.37 4.16
CA SER A 188 8.23 6.01 5.07
C SER A 188 9.30 5.00 5.43
N GLY A 189 10.51 5.15 4.86
CA GLY A 189 11.60 4.20 5.04
C GLY A 189 11.96 3.96 6.50
N ASP A 190 12.06 5.04 7.28
CA ASP A 190 12.41 4.97 8.71
C ASP A 190 11.40 4.18 9.56
N ILE A 191 10.15 4.06 9.09
CA ILE A 191 9.07 3.41 9.84
C ILE A 191 8.76 2.03 9.28
N SER A 192 8.64 1.92 7.96
CA SER A 192 8.04 0.76 7.29
C SER A 192 9.07 -0.21 6.70
N ASP A 193 10.34 0.18 6.55
CA ASP A 193 11.34 -0.66 5.88
C ASP A 193 11.54 -2.02 6.55
N PHE A 194 11.51 -2.06 7.89
CA PHE A 194 11.67 -3.31 8.62
C PHE A 194 10.56 -4.31 8.25
N ASP A 195 9.31 -3.92 8.38
CA ASP A 195 8.16 -4.77 8.05
C ASP A 195 8.09 -5.10 6.55
N GLY A 196 8.46 -4.13 5.70
CA GLY A 196 8.54 -4.32 4.25
C GLY A 196 9.61 -5.32 3.84
N MET A 197 10.77 -5.31 4.48
CA MET A 197 11.83 -6.29 4.22
C MET A 197 11.42 -7.70 4.64
N TYR A 198 10.74 -7.86 5.78
CA TYR A 198 10.16 -9.15 6.18
C TYR A 198 9.12 -9.65 5.17
N LEU A 199 8.23 -8.76 4.71
CA LEU A 199 7.29 -9.09 3.64
C LEU A 199 8.03 -9.52 2.35
N PHE A 200 9.10 -8.82 1.97
CA PHE A 200 9.86 -9.15 0.78
C PHE A 200 10.54 -10.53 0.88
N LEU A 201 11.05 -10.91 2.05
CA LEU A 201 11.59 -12.26 2.29
C LEU A 201 10.51 -13.34 2.12
N GLU A 202 9.30 -13.10 2.62
CA GLU A 202 8.16 -14.01 2.42
C GLU A 202 7.78 -14.11 0.93
N VAL A 203 7.80 -12.99 0.22
CA VAL A 203 7.58 -12.94 -1.23
C VAL A 203 8.65 -13.74 -1.98
N GLN A 204 9.93 -13.54 -1.68
CA GLN A 204 11.04 -14.30 -2.29
C GLN A 204 10.91 -15.80 -2.03
N LYS A 205 10.61 -16.18 -0.79
CA LYS A 205 10.36 -17.58 -0.43
C LYS A 205 9.22 -18.17 -1.27
N HIS A 206 8.09 -17.47 -1.37
CA HIS A 206 6.96 -17.91 -2.18
C HIS A 206 7.31 -18.00 -3.67
N MET A 207 8.15 -17.08 -4.18
CA MET A 207 8.60 -17.12 -5.56
C MET A 207 9.44 -18.37 -5.84
N PHE A 208 10.41 -18.64 -4.95
CA PHE A 208 11.28 -19.81 -5.05
C PHE A 208 10.51 -21.14 -4.96
N GLU A 209 9.52 -21.25 -4.06
CA GLU A 209 8.72 -22.47 -3.88
C GLU A 209 7.93 -22.85 -5.15
N GLN A 210 7.42 -21.89 -5.91
CA GLN A 210 6.71 -22.22 -7.16
C GLN A 210 7.66 -22.47 -8.33
N ASP A 211 8.82 -21.80 -8.36
CA ASP A 211 9.83 -22.01 -9.41
C ASP A 211 10.52 -23.38 -9.22
N GLY A 212 10.73 -23.82 -7.98
CA GLY A 212 11.23 -25.15 -7.64
C GLY A 212 10.18 -26.27 -7.78
N GLY A 213 8.89 -25.95 -7.71
CA GLY A 213 7.78 -26.90 -7.85
C GLY A 213 7.51 -27.38 -9.28
N THR A 214 8.18 -26.82 -10.29
CA THR A 214 8.09 -27.27 -11.69
C THR A 214 9.29 -28.12 -12.14
N GLY A 215 10.24 -28.41 -11.24
CA GLY A 215 11.49 -29.13 -11.54
C GLY A 215 11.51 -30.62 -11.18
N ASP A 216 10.46 -31.19 -10.57
CA ASP A 216 10.51 -32.57 -10.03
C ASP A 216 9.27 -33.41 -10.34
N VAL A 217 8.73 -33.26 -11.56
CA VAL A 217 7.78 -34.22 -12.16
C VAL A 217 8.28 -34.60 -13.55
N LEU A 218 9.44 -35.25 -13.60
CA LEU A 218 9.84 -36.05 -14.75
C LEU A 218 10.14 -37.48 -14.27
N GLU A 219 9.20 -38.36 -14.63
CA GLU A 219 9.38 -39.79 -14.86
C GLU A 219 10.02 -40.62 -13.74
N TYR A 220 9.16 -41.08 -12.83
CA TYR A 220 9.30 -42.43 -12.28
C TYR A 220 7.98 -43.20 -12.46
N GLU A 221 7.50 -43.25 -13.70
CA GLU A 221 6.67 -44.36 -14.15
C GLU A 221 7.44 -45.10 -15.26
N MET A 222 7.64 -46.41 -15.02
CA MET A 222 8.16 -47.45 -15.91
C MET A 222 9.68 -47.64 -16.02
N ALA A 223 10.22 -48.43 -15.09
CA ALA A 223 11.07 -49.59 -15.40
C ALA A 223 11.07 -50.58 -14.23
#